data_AF-A0A449B3N8-F1
#
_entry.id   AF-A0A449B3N8-F1
#
_cell.length_a   1.000
_cell.length_b   1.000
_cell.length_c   1.000
_cell.angle_alpha   90.00
_cell.angle_beta   90.00
_cell.angle_gamma   90.00
#
_symmetry.space_group_name_H-M   'P 1'
#
loop_
_entity.id
_entity.type
_entity.pdbx_description
1 polymer ?
#
loop_
_entity_poly.entity_id
_entity_poly.type
_entity_poly.pdbx_seq_one_letter_code
_entity_poly.pdbx_strand_id
1 'polypeptide(L)'
;MENIKYRLKEEIPVLKPLYLMDKFIKKIKGENKLISNIVIVIAQDEEFVYFLNCSTNSEQNIDNENYVYLKVFKEEIKDQLPILMMVDLKKIYKMDIVDFQSKLDQENYNEDDSSELSFKSQVEIVNKMVNKLNEENKFPNMIFIKKNNNFQSTI
;
A
#
# COMPACT_ATOMS: atom_id res chain seq x y z
N MET A 1 -6.95 32.25 -13.32
CA MET A 1 -7.23 30.84 -13.65
C MET A 1 -5.88 30.18 -13.90
N GLU A 2 -5.23 29.73 -12.83
CA GLU A 2 -3.93 29.08 -12.94
C GLU A 2 -4.13 27.60 -13.32
N ASN A 3 -3.44 27.23 -14.39
CA ASN A 3 -3.32 25.85 -14.84
C ASN A 3 -2.69 25.02 -13.73
N ILE A 4 -3.49 24.16 -13.09
CA ILE A 4 -3.01 23.05 -12.25
C ILE A 4 -2.31 22.09 -13.21
N LYS A 5 -1.07 22.42 -13.55
CA LYS A 5 -0.11 21.52 -14.17
C LYS A 5 0.05 20.36 -13.20
N TYR A 6 -0.48 19.20 -13.57
CA TYR A 6 -0.16 17.93 -12.95
C TYR A 6 1.35 17.89 -12.67
N ARG A 7 1.74 18.01 -11.40
CA ARG A 7 3.09 17.62 -10.96
C ARG A 7 3.16 16.10 -11.00
N LEU A 8 3.18 15.53 -12.21
CA LEU A 8 3.62 14.16 -12.44
C LEU A 8 5.14 14.15 -12.29
N LYS A 9 5.65 14.17 -11.04
CA LYS A 9 7.06 13.85 -10.70
C LYS A 9 7.43 13.92 -9.21
N GLU A 10 6.52 13.69 -8.28
CA GLU A 10 6.94 13.37 -6.91
C GLU A 10 7.01 11.84 -6.82
N GLU A 11 8.21 11.32 -6.49
CA GLU A 11 8.43 9.90 -6.27
C GLU A 11 7.45 9.43 -5.18
N ILE A 12 6.74 8.34 -5.44
CA ILE A 12 5.80 7.83 -4.44
C ILE A 12 6.61 7.30 -3.26
N PRO A 13 6.31 7.71 -2.02
CA PRO A 13 7.09 7.27 -0.87
C PRO A 13 7.10 5.75 -0.72
N VAL A 14 8.30 5.17 -0.78
CA VAL A 14 8.54 3.73 -0.60
C VAL A 14 8.70 3.41 0.88
N LEU A 15 8.15 2.27 1.33
CA LEU A 15 8.16 1.82 2.72
C LEU A 15 7.56 2.84 3.71
N LYS A 16 6.55 3.58 3.25
CA LYS A 16 5.67 4.39 4.10
C LYS A 16 4.22 3.94 3.94
N PRO A 17 3.39 4.00 5.00
CA PRO A 17 1.97 3.75 4.88
C PRO A 17 1.32 4.87 4.07
N LEU A 18 0.56 4.50 3.05
CA LEU A 18 -0.22 5.38 2.21
C LEU A 18 -1.69 4.99 2.28
N TYR A 19 -2.56 5.98 2.13
CA TYR A 19 -4.00 5.79 2.17
C TYR A 19 -4.57 5.96 0.77
N LEU A 20 -5.34 4.97 0.34
CA LEU A 20 -6.15 5.03 -0.87
C LEU A 20 -7.55 5.51 -0.53
N MET A 21 -8.25 6.11 -1.51
CA MET A 21 -9.61 6.57 -1.28
C MET A 21 -10.56 5.37 -1.06
N ASP A 22 -11.41 5.42 -0.02
CA ASP A 22 -12.39 4.36 0.26
C ASP A 22 -13.32 4.06 -0.93
N LYS A 23 -13.72 5.10 -1.66
CA LYS A 23 -14.56 4.97 -2.87
C LYS A 23 -13.89 4.14 -3.96
N PHE A 24 -12.56 4.11 -4.00
CA PHE A 24 -11.79 3.28 -4.91
C PHE A 24 -11.77 1.83 -4.44
N ILE A 25 -11.43 1.59 -3.17
CA ILE A 25 -11.39 0.24 -2.57
C ILE A 25 -12.73 -0.48 -2.79
N LYS A 26 -13.85 0.20 -2.52
CA LYS A 26 -15.21 -0.33 -2.71
C LYS A 26 -15.52 -0.71 -4.17
N LYS A 27 -14.87 -0.09 -5.15
CA LYS A 27 -15.05 -0.37 -6.59
C LYS A 27 -14.22 -1.54 -7.09
N ILE A 28 -13.19 -1.97 -6.34
CA ILE A 28 -12.38 -3.13 -6.72
C ILE A 28 -13.28 -4.38 -6.70
N LYS A 29 -13.31 -5.09 -7.83
CA LYS A 29 -14.04 -6.35 -8.02
C LYS A 29 -13.06 -7.53 -8.06
N GLY A 30 -13.56 -8.75 -7.89
CA GLY A 30 -12.76 -9.98 -7.87
C GLY A 30 -12.56 -10.55 -6.46
N GLU A 31 -11.94 -11.72 -6.38
CA GLU A 31 -11.71 -12.47 -5.13
C GLU A 31 -10.54 -11.91 -4.31
N ASN A 32 -9.61 -11.23 -4.98
CA ASN A 32 -8.37 -10.73 -4.38
C ASN A 32 -8.41 -9.23 -4.05
N LYS A 33 -9.52 -8.77 -3.47
CA LYS A 33 -9.66 -7.35 -3.08
C LYS A 33 -8.68 -6.98 -1.97
N LEU A 34 -8.41 -5.68 -1.89
CA LEU A 34 -7.72 -5.07 -0.76
C LEU A 34 -8.58 -5.24 0.51
N ILE A 35 -7.96 -5.62 1.62
CA ILE A 35 -8.62 -5.79 2.93
C ILE A 35 -8.85 -4.45 3.63
N SER A 36 -8.02 -3.44 3.34
CA SER A 36 -8.21 -2.06 3.80
C SER A 36 -7.75 -1.04 2.75
N ASN A 37 -7.95 0.24 3.05
CA ASN A 37 -7.46 1.36 2.25
C ASN A 37 -5.99 1.72 2.52
N ILE A 38 -5.33 1.04 3.45
CA ILE A 38 -3.93 1.29 3.81
C ILE A 38 -3.03 0.38 2.98
N VAL A 39 -1.98 0.96 2.39
CA VAL A 39 -0.99 0.24 1.59
C VAL A 39 0.42 0.68 1.93
N ILE A 40 1.40 -0.15 1.62
CA ILE A 40 2.82 0.21 1.65
C ILE A 40 3.41 -0.05 0.27
N VAL A 41 3.95 0.98 -0.36
CA VAL A 41 4.69 0.84 -1.63
C VAL A 41 6.04 0.20 -1.34
N ILE A 42 6.39 -0.83 -2.12
CA ILE A 42 7.65 -1.58 -1.97
C ILE A 42 8.60 -1.37 -3.15
N ALA A 43 8.06 -0.98 -4.30
CA ALA A 43 8.85 -0.62 -5.48
C ALA A 43 8.01 0.25 -6.43
N GLN A 44 8.70 1.00 -7.28
CA GLN A 44 8.12 1.69 -8.43
C GLN A 44 9.10 1.56 -9.62
N ASP A 45 8.55 1.46 -10.82
CA ASP A 45 9.28 1.62 -12.07
C ASP A 45 8.67 2.79 -12.87
N GLU A 46 9.02 2.96 -14.14
CA GLU A 46 8.54 4.07 -14.97
C GLU A 46 7.01 4.03 -15.23
N GLU A 47 6.40 2.85 -15.18
CA GLU A 47 5.00 2.64 -15.54
C GLU A 47 4.14 2.22 -14.34
N PHE A 48 4.73 1.52 -13.36
CA PHE A 48 3.97 0.80 -12.35
C PHE A 48 4.46 1.04 -10.92
N VAL A 49 3.50 0.92 -10.00
CA VAL A 49 3.71 0.89 -8.56
C VAL A 49 3.40 -0.51 -8.05
N TYR A 50 4.28 -1.04 -7.19
CA TYR A 50 4.13 -2.31 -6.52
C TYR A 50 3.94 -2.06 -5.02
N PHE A 51 2.86 -2.60 -4.45
CA PHE A 51 2.49 -2.32 -3.07
C PHE A 51 1.87 -3.52 -2.37
N LEU A 52 1.96 -3.50 -1.04
CA LEU A 52 1.36 -4.46 -0.13
C LEU A 52 0.13 -3.85 0.51
N ASN A 53 -0.87 -4.68 0.81
CA ASN A 53 -2.03 -4.20 1.56
C ASN A 53 -1.82 -4.37 3.05
N CYS A 54 -2.26 -3.37 3.81
CA CYS A 54 -2.08 -3.29 5.25
C CYS A 54 -3.44 -3.26 5.95
N SER A 55 -3.46 -3.42 7.27
CA SER A 55 -4.65 -3.24 8.10
C SER A 55 -4.25 -2.87 9.52
N THR A 56 -5.01 -2.00 10.17
CA THR A 56 -4.86 -1.68 11.61
C THR A 56 -5.68 -2.62 12.50
N ASN A 57 -6.58 -3.42 11.92
CA ASN A 57 -7.33 -4.42 12.66
C ASN A 57 -6.43 -5.64 12.89
N SER A 58 -5.71 -5.62 14.00
CA SER A 58 -5.02 -6.79 14.51
C SER A 58 -6.04 -7.68 15.22
N GLU A 59 -6.60 -8.67 14.54
CA GLU A 59 -6.89 -9.89 15.27
C GLU A 59 -5.54 -10.46 15.70
N GLN A 60 -5.16 -10.11 16.93
CA GLN A 60 -3.90 -10.50 17.55
C GLN A 60 -3.90 -12.02 17.65
N ASN A 61 -2.78 -12.65 17.25
CA ASN A 61 -2.52 -14.10 17.25
C ASN A 61 -2.81 -14.85 15.95
N ILE A 62 -2.33 -14.35 14.82
CA ILE A 62 -2.07 -15.22 13.68
C ILE A 62 -0.55 -15.19 13.43
N ASP A 63 0.17 -16.05 14.15
CA ASP A 63 1.59 -16.31 13.88
C ASP A 63 1.68 -17.06 12.55
N ASN A 64 1.74 -16.29 11.47
CA ASN A 64 1.68 -16.80 10.11
C ASN A 64 2.75 -16.08 9.29
N GLU A 65 3.62 -16.89 8.68
CA GLU A 65 4.71 -16.51 7.76
C GLU A 65 4.28 -15.48 6.70
N ASN A 66 2.98 -15.42 6.44
CA ASN A 66 2.39 -14.54 5.47
C ASN A 66 2.14 -13.10 5.95
N TYR A 67 2.35 -12.77 7.23
CA TYR A 67 2.10 -11.43 7.75
C TYR A 67 3.31 -10.81 8.48
N VAL A 68 3.40 -9.49 8.43
CA VAL A 68 4.33 -8.68 9.24
C VAL A 68 3.54 -7.73 10.10
N TYR A 69 3.92 -7.60 11.37
CA TYR A 69 3.32 -6.62 12.26
C TYR A 69 4.31 -5.47 12.47
N LEU A 70 3.90 -4.28 12.11
CA LEU A 70 4.68 -3.06 12.19
C LEU A 70 4.16 -2.20 13.32
N LYS A 71 5.08 -1.52 14.00
CA LYS A 71 4.75 -0.44 14.93
C LYS A 71 4.96 0.87 14.18
N VAL A 72 3.88 1.60 13.98
CA VAL A 72 3.87 2.90 13.32
C VAL A 72 3.74 3.98 14.39
N PHE A 73 4.63 4.95 14.36
CA PHE A 73 4.64 6.08 15.30
C PHE A 73 4.13 7.32 14.58
N LYS A 74 3.28 8.11 15.24
CA LYS A 74 2.97 9.48 14.81
C LYS A 74 3.97 10.40 15.48
N GLU A 75 4.77 11.12 14.68
CA GLU A 75 5.91 11.88 15.19
C GLU A 75 5.52 13.04 16.12
N GLU A 76 4.29 13.54 16.03
CA GLU A 76 3.92 14.78 16.71
C GLU A 76 3.62 14.65 18.21
N ILE A 77 3.46 13.43 18.77
CA ILE A 77 3.08 13.27 20.18
C ILE A 77 3.92 12.18 20.85
N LYS A 78 4.87 12.64 21.67
CA LYS A 78 5.89 11.85 22.40
C LYS A 78 5.32 10.75 23.34
N ASP A 79 4.01 10.74 23.56
CA ASP A 79 3.30 9.82 24.47
C ASP A 79 2.20 8.98 23.79
N GLN A 80 2.09 9.00 22.45
CA GLN A 80 1.12 8.14 21.76
C GLN A 80 1.60 6.69 21.67
N LEU A 81 0.69 5.76 22.00
CA LEU A 81 0.90 4.34 21.78
C LEU A 81 1.09 4.08 20.27
N PRO A 82 2.07 3.24 19.89
CA PRO A 82 2.28 2.92 18.48
C PRO A 82 1.04 2.24 17.89
N ILE A 83 0.67 2.63 16.69
CA ILE A 83 -0.37 1.96 15.92
C ILE A 83 0.23 0.64 15.41
N LEU A 84 -0.41 -0.47 15.78
CA LEU A 84 -0.03 -1.78 15.25
C LEU A 84 -0.66 -1.95 13.86
N MET A 85 0.18 -2.16 12.86
CA MET A 85 -0.24 -2.37 11.48
C MET A 85 0.18 -3.75 11.02
N MET A 86 -0.76 -4.54 10.51
CA MET A 86 -0.50 -5.82 9.88
C MET A 86 -0.31 -5.61 8.37
N VAL A 87 0.73 -6.21 7.80
CA VAL A 87 1.03 -6.21 6.36
C VAL A 87 0.83 -7.61 5.80
N ASP A 88 0.03 -7.74 4.75
CA ASP A 88 -0.17 -9.01 4.04
C ASP A 88 0.93 -9.20 2.98
N LEU A 89 1.76 -10.23 3.18
CA LEU A 89 2.83 -10.63 2.26
C LEU A 89 2.38 -11.69 1.25
N LYS A 90 1.14 -12.17 1.27
CA LYS A 90 0.65 -13.18 0.29
C LYS A 90 0.53 -12.60 -1.10
N LYS A 91 0.39 -11.28 -1.20
CA LYS A 91 -0.06 -10.58 -2.39
C LYS A 91 0.77 -9.34 -2.61
N ILE A 92 1.30 -9.20 -3.81
CA ILE A 92 1.90 -7.96 -4.29
C ILE A 92 0.94 -7.38 -5.31
N TYR A 93 0.41 -6.20 -5.04
CA TYR A 93 -0.46 -5.50 -5.95
C TYR A 93 0.37 -4.64 -6.90
N LYS A 94 -0.01 -4.63 -8.17
CA LYS A 94 0.59 -3.83 -9.24
C LYS A 94 -0.47 -2.91 -9.82
N MET A 95 -0.15 -1.63 -10.03
CA MET A 95 -1.06 -0.65 -10.65
C MET A 95 -0.25 0.34 -11.47
N ASP A 96 -0.84 0.88 -12.56
CA ASP A 96 -0.24 1.99 -13.31
C ASP A 96 -0.01 3.18 -12.37
N ILE A 97 1.13 3.86 -12.52
CA ILE A 97 1.58 4.90 -11.58
C ILE A 97 0.64 6.11 -11.56
N VAL A 98 0.15 6.53 -12.72
CA VAL A 98 -0.77 7.67 -12.85
C VAL A 98 -2.12 7.31 -12.23
N ASP A 99 -2.59 6.10 -12.52
CA ASP A 99 -3.79 5.55 -11.92
C ASP A 99 -3.65 5.48 -10.41
N PHE A 100 -2.56 4.95 -9.87
CA PHE A 100 -2.32 4.84 -8.42
C PHE A 100 -2.34 6.22 -7.74
N GLN A 101 -1.58 7.19 -8.25
CA GLN A 101 -1.54 8.55 -7.72
C GLN A 101 -2.94 9.19 -7.68
N SER A 102 -3.75 8.97 -8.72
CA SER A 102 -5.12 9.47 -8.78
C SER A 102 -6.09 8.82 -7.77
N LYS A 103 -5.67 7.76 -7.08
CA LYS A 103 -6.44 7.04 -6.04
C LYS A 103 -5.90 7.26 -4.64
N LEU A 104 -4.79 7.98 -4.47
CA LEU A 104 -4.32 8.41 -3.17
C LEU A 104 -5.33 9.35 -2.52
N ASP A 105 -5.59 9.12 -1.24
CA ASP A 105 -6.43 9.98 -0.44
C ASP A 105 -5.64 11.22 -0.02
N GLN A 106 -5.71 12.29 -0.81
CA GLN A 106 -4.94 13.52 -0.58
C GLN A 106 -5.31 14.26 0.71
N GLU A 107 -6.50 14.02 1.28
CA GLU A 107 -6.90 14.62 2.55
C GLU A 107 -6.24 13.94 3.75
N ASN A 108 -5.96 12.64 3.63
CA ASN A 108 -5.23 11.84 4.62
C ASN A 108 -3.74 11.66 4.28
N TYR A 109 -3.31 12.12 3.10
CA TYR A 109 -1.91 12.19 2.68
C TYR A 109 -1.40 13.60 2.97
N ASN A 110 -1.00 13.83 4.22
CA ASN A 110 -0.14 14.95 4.55
C ASN A 110 1.30 14.47 4.42
N GLU A 111 2.09 15.03 3.50
CA GLU A 111 3.51 14.68 3.36
C GLU A 111 4.28 14.89 4.67
N ASP A 112 3.86 15.89 5.46
CA ASP A 112 4.44 16.25 6.76
C ASP A 112 3.91 15.42 7.95
N ASP A 113 2.75 14.75 7.81
CA ASP A 113 2.11 13.94 8.87
C ASP A 113 2.19 12.43 8.55
N SER A 114 3.03 12.09 7.56
CA SER A 114 3.23 10.70 7.13
C SER A 114 3.84 9.93 8.29
N SER A 115 3.04 9.07 8.94
CA SER A 115 3.51 8.28 10.06
C SER A 115 4.69 7.43 9.60
N GLU A 116 5.89 7.76 10.05
CA GLU A 116 7.10 7.12 9.54
C GLU A 116 7.20 5.69 10.10
N LEU A 117 7.49 4.74 9.20
CA LEU A 117 7.96 3.45 9.65
C LEU A 117 9.34 3.62 10.26
N SER A 118 9.53 3.14 11.49
CA SER A 118 10.87 3.05 12.05
C SER A 118 11.80 2.28 11.10
N PHE A 119 13.08 2.64 11.04
CA PHE A 119 14.07 1.93 10.22
C PHE A 119 14.05 0.41 10.49
N LYS A 120 13.87 0.02 11.75
CA LYS A 120 13.70 -1.39 12.15
C LYS A 120 12.51 -2.06 11.44
N SER A 121 11.37 -1.38 11.40
CA SER A 121 10.17 -1.88 10.71
C SER A 121 10.37 -1.98 9.20
N GLN A 122 11.05 -1.01 8.59
CA GLN A 122 11.39 -1.07 7.16
C GLN A 122 12.28 -2.28 6.85
N VAL A 123 13.33 -2.50 7.63
CA VAL A 123 14.22 -3.67 7.51
C VAL A 123 13.45 -4.98 7.71
N GLU A 124 12.51 -5.03 8.66
CA GLU A 124 11.70 -6.23 8.92
C GLU A 124 10.81 -6.60 7.74
N ILE A 125 10.18 -5.61 7.08
CA ILE A 125 9.40 -5.83 5.84
C ILE A 125 10.29 -6.41 4.75
N VAL A 126 11.44 -5.77 4.50
CA VAL A 126 12.37 -6.19 3.46
C VAL A 126 12.86 -7.61 3.71
N ASN A 127 13.32 -7.92 4.93
CA ASN A 127 13.81 -9.24 5.27
C ASN A 127 12.74 -10.32 5.11
N LYS A 128 11.50 -10.06 5.57
CA LYS A 128 10.42 -11.03 5.41
C LYS A 128 10.01 -11.21 3.95
N MET A 129 10.01 -10.15 3.15
CA MET A 129 9.79 -10.27 1.70
C MET A 129 10.89 -11.10 1.03
N VAL A 130 12.16 -10.82 1.32
CA VAL A 130 13.30 -11.58 0.78
C VAL A 130 13.21 -13.04 1.15
N ASN A 131 12.95 -13.36 2.43
CA ASN A 131 12.77 -14.74 2.88
C ASN A 131 11.66 -15.43 2.09
N LYS A 132 10.52 -14.77 1.92
CA LYS A 132 9.38 -15.32 1.21
C LYS A 132 9.62 -15.50 -0.30
N LEU A 133 10.38 -14.61 -0.92
CA LEU A 133 10.80 -14.75 -2.32
C LEU A 133 11.85 -15.86 -2.49
N ASN A 134 12.55 -16.24 -1.43
CA ASN A 134 13.50 -17.36 -1.44
C ASN A 134 12.88 -18.71 -1.05
N GLU A 135 11.63 -18.72 -0.56
CA GLU A 135 10.90 -19.95 -0.26
C GLU A 135 10.41 -20.62 -1.55
N GLU A 136 10.99 -21.78 -1.86
CA GLU A 136 10.55 -22.59 -2.99
C GLU A 136 9.05 -22.92 -2.87
N ASN A 137 8.28 -22.61 -3.92
CA ASN A 137 6.84 -22.84 -4.06
C ASN A 137 5.90 -21.94 -3.22
N LYS A 138 6.39 -20.88 -2.55
CA LYS A 138 5.56 -19.97 -1.72
C LYS A 138 5.66 -18.49 -2.10
N PHE A 139 5.89 -18.21 -3.38
CA PHE A 139 5.95 -16.85 -3.88
C PHE A 139 4.65 -16.07 -3.63
N PRO A 140 4.73 -14.77 -3.31
CA PRO A 140 3.57 -13.90 -3.29
C PRO A 140 2.86 -13.88 -4.66
N ASN A 141 1.53 -13.92 -4.64
CA ASN A 141 0.72 -13.75 -5.84
C ASN A 141 0.76 -12.30 -6.30
N MET A 142 1.11 -12.07 -7.56
CA MET A 142 1.05 -10.74 -8.15
C MET A 142 -0.36 -10.44 -8.67
N ILE A 143 -0.97 -9.35 -8.21
CA ILE A 143 -2.33 -8.94 -8.59
C ILE A 143 -2.27 -7.61 -9.33
N PHE A 144 -2.66 -7.62 -10.60
CA PHE A 144 -2.73 -6.41 -11.39
C PHE A 144 -4.10 -5.73 -11.24
N ILE A 145 -4.11 -4.52 -10.68
CA ILE A 145 -5.29 -3.67 -10.60
C ILE A 145 -5.31 -2.74 -11.80
N LYS A 146 -6.32 -2.90 -12.65
CA LYS A 146 -6.53 -2.08 -13.84
C LYS A 146 -7.98 -1.64 -13.97
N LYS A 147 -8.18 -0.50 -14.62
CA LYS A 147 -9.51 -0.04 -15.02
C LYS A 147 -10.13 -1.06 -15.99
N ASN A 148 -11.40 -1.39 -15.78
CA ASN A 148 -12.14 -2.20 -16.74
C ASN A 148 -12.59 -1.30 -17.89
N ASN A 149 -12.04 -1.51 -19.09
CA ASN A 149 -12.38 -0.71 -20.28
C ASN A 149 -13.68 -1.15 -20.97
N ASN A 150 -14.42 -2.13 -20.42
CA ASN A 150 -15.68 -2.62 -20.99
C ASN A 150 -16.89 -1.70 -20.68
N PHE A 151 -16.76 -0.40 -20.93
CA PHE A 151 -17.88 0.54 -21.05
C PHE A 151 -17.74 1.28 -22.39
N GLN A 152 -17.79 0.52 -23.50
CA GLN A 152 -18.29 1.08 -24.73
C GLN A 152 -19.81 1.03 -24.62
N SER A 153 -20.43 2.19 -24.40
CA SER A 153 -21.86 2.37 -24.59
C SER A 153 -22.16 2.01 -26.04
N THR A 154 -22.85 0.90 -26.27
CA THR A 154 -23.53 0.67 -27.53
C THR A 154 -24.51 1.83 -27.70
N ILE A 155 -24.27 2.65 -28.72
CA ILE A 155 -25.15 3.74 -29.19
C ILE A 155 -26.46 3.12 -29.68
#